data_AF-A0A914D233-F1
#
_entry.id   AF-A0A914D233-F1
#
_cell.length_a   1.000
_cell.length_b   1.000
_cell.length_c   1.000
_cell.angle_alpha   90.00
_cell.angle_beta   90.00
_cell.angle_gamma   90.00
#
_symmetry.space_group_name_H-M   'P 1'
#
loop_
_entity.id
_entity.type
_entity.pdbx_description
1 polymer ?
#
loop_
_entity_poly.entity_id
_entity_poly.type
_entity_poly.pdbx_seq_one_letter_code
_entity_poly.pdbx_strand_id
1 'polypeptide(L)'
;MLIYMRLIFLEAFGLILVSIIDIKSHFYIHAVGYIIWLTSFNFNMLFNCILQHYSGLRTLTPMLDTTFQIKRLVLIIAAPLSISTGFTYISYANFCIAWAYVAFSLAEYILVGFNSLFYFLLIYELPRASLEMHLSDVHYVQDV
;
A
#
# COMPACT_ATOMS: atom_id res chain seq x y z
N MET A 1 7.58 13.29 -7.39
CA MET A 1 6.52 12.57 -8.13
C MET A 1 6.98 11.20 -8.64
N LEU A 2 8.12 11.11 -9.34
CA LEU A 2 8.59 9.87 -9.98
C LEU A 2 8.91 8.73 -8.99
N ILE A 3 9.47 9.04 -7.82
CA ILE A 3 9.75 8.06 -6.75
C ILE A 3 8.45 7.49 -6.16
N TYR A 4 7.44 8.35 -5.95
CA TYR A 4 6.15 7.95 -5.39
C TYR A 4 5.39 7.00 -6.33
N MET A 5 5.37 7.30 -7.63
CA MET A 5 4.79 6.38 -8.62
C MET A 5 5.47 5.02 -8.64
N ARG A 6 6.82 5.00 -8.58
CA ARG A 6 7.58 3.73 -8.51
C ARG A 6 7.21 2.91 -7.28
N LEU A 7 7.02 3.54 -6.12
CA LEU A 7 6.63 2.86 -4.89
C LEU A 7 5.23 2.25 -5.00
N ILE A 8 4.26 2.92 -5.62
CA ILE A 8 2.92 2.35 -5.85
C ILE A 8 3.01 1.08 -6.72
N PHE A 9 3.78 1.12 -7.80
CA PHE A 9 3.99 -0.07 -8.64
C PHE A 9 4.73 -1.19 -7.92
N LEU A 10 5.76 -0.87 -7.14
CA LEU A 10 6.49 -1.85 -6.33
C LEU A 10 5.59 -2.50 -5.27
N GLU A 11 4.73 -1.73 -4.63
CA GLU A 11 3.76 -2.24 -3.67
C GLU A 11 2.80 -3.24 -4.31
N ALA A 12 2.20 -2.88 -5.45
CA ALA A 12 1.30 -3.76 -6.20
C ALA A 12 2.02 -5.04 -6.67
N PHE A 13 3.25 -4.89 -7.17
CA PHE A 13 4.07 -6.03 -7.59
C PHE A 13 4.40 -6.97 -6.42
N GLY A 14 4.77 -6.41 -5.26
CA GLY A 14 5.02 -7.18 -4.05
C GLY A 14 3.79 -7.96 -3.58
N LEU A 15 2.60 -7.33 -3.58
CA LEU A 15 1.33 -8.00 -3.26
C LEU A 15 1.03 -9.18 -4.18
N ILE A 16 1.26 -9.01 -5.49
CA ILE A 16 1.06 -10.08 -6.47
C ILE A 16 2.00 -11.25 -6.17
N LEU A 17 3.28 -10.98 -5.91
CA LEU A 17 4.26 -12.02 -5.55
C LEU A 17 3.84 -12.78 -4.30
N VAL A 18 3.43 -12.07 -3.23
CA VAL A 18 2.99 -12.66 -1.97
C VAL A 18 1.71 -13.51 -2.15
N SER A 19 0.82 -13.10 -3.05
CA SER A 19 -0.46 -13.79 -3.28
C SER A 19 -0.32 -15.06 -4.13
N ILE A 20 0.59 -15.07 -5.10
CA ILE A 20 0.77 -16.20 -6.02
C ILE A 20 1.73 -17.25 -5.44
N ILE A 21 2.78 -16.80 -4.75
CA ILE A 21 3.86 -17.66 -4.31
C ILE A 21 3.60 -18.12 -2.89
N ASP A 22 3.28 -19.41 -2.73
CA ASP A 22 3.09 -20.00 -1.41
C ASP A 22 4.43 -20.15 -0.68
N ILE A 23 4.43 -19.82 0.61
CA ILE A 23 5.58 -19.88 1.51
C ILE A 23 6.18 -21.29 1.62
N LYS A 24 5.37 -22.33 1.44
CA LYS A 24 5.83 -23.74 1.46
C LYS A 24 6.56 -24.14 0.18
N SER A 25 6.22 -23.53 -0.96
CA SER A 25 6.77 -23.90 -2.26
C SER A 25 8.08 -23.16 -2.56
N HIS A 26 8.12 -21.85 -2.32
CA HIS A 26 9.25 -21.00 -2.66
C HIS A 26 9.46 -19.90 -1.61
N PHE A 27 9.91 -20.34 -0.42
CA PHE A 27 10.12 -19.49 0.76
C PHE A 27 10.86 -18.19 0.48
N TYR A 28 12.04 -18.25 -0.16
CA TYR A 28 12.88 -17.06 -0.41
C TYR A 28 12.21 -16.03 -1.33
N ILE A 29 11.46 -16.49 -2.34
CA ILE A 29 10.82 -15.58 -3.29
C ILE A 29 9.62 -14.89 -2.61
N HIS A 30 8.85 -15.65 -1.82
CA HIS A 30 7.79 -15.08 -0.99
C HIS A 30 8.35 -14.04 -0.01
N ALA A 31 9.48 -14.32 0.65
CA ALA A 31 10.14 -13.37 1.57
C ALA A 31 10.49 -12.04 0.88
N VAL A 32 11.07 -12.12 -0.32
CA VAL A 32 11.44 -10.92 -1.11
C VAL A 32 10.20 -10.14 -1.52
N GLY A 33 9.16 -10.81 -2.02
CA GLY A 33 7.89 -10.18 -2.36
C GLY A 33 7.26 -9.48 -1.15
N TYR A 34 7.29 -10.14 0.00
CA TYR A 34 6.78 -9.61 1.26
C TYR A 34 7.54 -8.34 1.70
N ILE A 35 8.88 -8.35 1.64
CA ILE A 35 9.70 -7.18 1.98
C ILE A 35 9.40 -6.01 1.03
N ILE A 36 9.34 -6.27 -0.29
CA ILE A 36 9.04 -5.24 -1.29
C ILE A 36 7.67 -4.62 -1.03
N TRP A 37 6.65 -5.46 -0.82
CA TRP A 37 5.31 -5.01 -0.51
C TRP A 37 5.29 -4.17 0.75
N LEU A 38 5.79 -4.71 1.86
CA LEU A 38 5.67 -4.11 3.19
C LEU A 38 6.41 -2.78 3.29
N THR A 39 7.61 -2.70 2.72
CA THR A 39 8.38 -1.44 2.69
C THR A 39 7.66 -0.41 1.83
N SER A 40 7.23 -0.78 0.63
CA SER A 40 6.53 0.14 -0.28
C SER A 40 5.21 0.63 0.29
N PHE A 41 4.43 -0.24 0.92
CA PHE A 41 3.18 0.07 1.62
C PHE A 41 3.38 1.12 2.72
N ASN A 42 4.34 0.90 3.63
CA ASN A 42 4.61 1.83 4.74
C ASN A 42 5.10 3.19 4.21
N PHE A 43 5.99 3.21 3.21
CA PHE A 43 6.47 4.45 2.61
C PHE A 43 5.37 5.19 1.83
N ASN A 44 4.52 4.50 1.08
CA ASN A 44 3.41 5.11 0.36
C ASN A 44 2.42 5.76 1.32
N MET A 45 2.10 5.09 2.43
CA MET A 45 1.25 5.66 3.47
C MET A 45 1.90 6.85 4.17
N LEU A 46 3.19 6.75 4.52
CA LEU A 46 3.95 7.84 5.13
C LEU A 46 3.97 9.08 4.23
N PHE A 47 4.34 8.91 2.95
CA PHE A 47 4.38 10.02 2.00
C PHE A 47 2.99 10.60 1.74
N ASN A 48 1.94 9.79 1.71
CA ASN A 48 0.58 10.30 1.57
C ASN A 48 0.16 11.16 2.77
N CYS A 49 0.44 10.71 3.99
CA CYS A 49 0.19 11.50 5.21
C CYS A 49 0.97 12.84 5.19
N ILE A 50 2.25 12.81 4.81
CA ILE A 50 3.08 14.01 4.68
C ILE A 50 2.47 14.97 3.63
N LEU A 51 2.14 14.46 2.44
CA LEU A 51 1.56 15.26 1.36
C LEU A 51 0.21 15.87 1.76
N GLN A 52 -0.67 15.09 2.39
CA GLN A 52 -1.98 15.57 2.85
C GLN A 52 -1.84 16.63 3.95
N HIS A 53 -0.81 16.55 4.78
CA HIS A 53 -0.51 17.56 5.79
C HIS A 53 0.03 18.86 5.18
N TYR A 54 1.08 18.78 4.35
CA TYR A 54 1.76 19.97 3.82
C TYR A 54 1.00 20.66 2.66
N SER A 55 0.13 19.94 1.95
CA SER A 55 -0.73 20.53 0.91
C SER A 55 -1.87 21.38 1.47
N GLY A 56 -2.15 21.31 2.76
CA GLY A 56 -3.32 21.96 3.36
C GLY A 56 -4.66 21.30 3.01
N LEU A 57 -4.67 20.14 2.34
CA LEU A 57 -5.89 19.39 1.98
C LEU A 57 -6.84 19.18 3.18
N ARG A 58 -6.27 19.05 4.38
CA ARG A 58 -7.00 18.86 5.65
C ARG A 58 -7.96 19.99 6.00
N THR A 59 -7.67 21.23 5.59
CA THR A 59 -8.51 22.39 5.95
C THR A 59 -9.67 22.62 4.99
N LEU A 60 -9.71 21.90 3.86
CA LEU A 60 -10.74 22.08 2.83
C LEU A 60 -12.10 21.53 3.26
N THR A 61 -12.13 20.34 3.85
CA THR A 61 -13.38 19.70 4.30
C THR A 61 -13.16 18.87 5.57
N PRO A 62 -14.16 18.75 6.47
CA PRO A 62 -14.06 17.92 7.67
C PRO A 62 -13.90 16.42 7.36
N MET A 63 -14.38 15.99 6.19
CA MET A 63 -14.16 14.62 5.69
C MET A 63 -12.67 14.34 5.50
N LEU A 64 -11.94 15.24 4.84
CA LEU A 64 -10.50 15.09 4.58
C LEU A 64 -9.64 15.13 5.84
N ASP A 65 -10.07 15.84 6.89
CA ASP A 65 -9.38 15.76 8.18
C ASP A 65 -9.67 14.42 8.88
N THR A 66 -10.91 13.91 8.80
CA THR A 66 -11.27 12.61 9.38
C THR A 66 -10.51 11.47 8.71
N THR A 67 -10.46 11.44 7.37
CA THR A 67 -9.70 10.41 6.64
C THR A 67 -8.20 10.50 6.93
N PHE A 68 -7.65 11.71 7.09
CA PHE A 68 -6.26 11.91 7.50
C PHE A 68 -5.98 11.28 8.88
N GLN A 69 -6.86 11.48 9.87
CA GLN A 69 -6.67 10.86 11.20
C GLN A 69 -6.70 9.34 11.12
N ILE A 70 -7.60 8.76 10.31
CA ILE A 70 -7.68 7.31 10.12
C ILE A 70 -6.40 6.80 9.46
N LYS A 71 -5.93 7.41 8.35
CA LYS A 71 -4.68 7.01 7.69
C LYS A 71 -3.48 7.09 8.64
N ARG A 72 -3.40 8.13 9.46
CA ARG A 72 -2.34 8.30 10.47
C ARG A 72 -2.41 7.20 11.54
N LEU A 73 -3.61 6.85 12.01
CA LEU A 73 -3.80 5.75 12.96
C LEU A 73 -3.35 4.42 12.34
N VAL A 74 -3.76 4.15 11.10
CA VAL A 74 -3.35 2.96 10.35
C VAL A 74 -1.83 2.91 10.24
N LEU A 75 -1.14 4.02 9.92
CA LEU A 75 0.32 4.06 9.84
C LEU A 75 0.99 3.73 11.17
N ILE A 76 0.50 4.30 12.27
CA ILE A 76 1.05 4.09 13.63
C ILE A 76 0.91 2.63 14.06
N ILE A 77 -0.13 1.92 13.62
CA ILE A 77 -0.34 0.51 13.95
C ILE A 77 0.38 -0.41 12.95
N ALA A 78 0.31 -0.10 11.66
CA ALA A 78 0.87 -0.90 10.58
C ALA A 78 2.39 -0.95 10.62
N ALA A 79 3.08 0.15 10.95
CA ALA A 79 4.55 0.17 10.97
C ALA A 79 5.16 -0.75 12.04
N PRO A 80 4.74 -0.71 13.32
CA PRO A 80 5.19 -1.69 14.32
C PRO A 80 4.81 -3.12 13.97
N LEU A 81 3.60 -3.34 13.44
CA LEU A 81 3.15 -4.67 13.02
C LEU A 81 4.03 -5.22 11.89
N SER A 82 4.40 -4.37 10.94
CA SER A 82 5.34 -4.68 9.84
C SER A 82 6.73 -5.05 10.35
N ILE A 83 7.21 -4.38 11.39
CA ILE A 83 8.50 -4.73 12.01
C ILE A 83 8.38 -6.07 12.74
N SER A 84 7.27 -6.30 13.44
CA SER A 84 7.02 -7.54 14.17
C SER A 84 6.98 -8.78 13.26
N THR A 85 6.48 -8.63 12.02
CA THR A 85 6.45 -9.74 11.06
C THR A 85 7.84 -10.13 10.59
N GLY A 86 8.78 -9.19 10.50
CA GLY A 86 10.19 -9.51 10.27
C GLY A 86 10.78 -10.41 11.35
N PHE A 87 10.50 -10.13 12.62
CA PHE A 87 10.97 -10.94 13.75
C PHE A 87 10.34 -12.34 13.77
N THR A 88 9.03 -12.45 13.56
CA THR A 88 8.34 -13.74 13.55
C THR A 88 8.75 -14.60 12.36
N TYR A 89 9.00 -13.98 11.20
CA TYR A 89 9.49 -14.66 10.00
C TYR A 89 10.89 -15.25 10.20
N ILE A 90 11.83 -14.47 10.74
CA ILE A 90 13.20 -14.94 11.05
C ILE A 90 13.16 -16.04 12.14
N SER A 91 12.27 -15.89 13.12
CA SER A 91 12.12 -16.88 14.19
C SER A 91 11.58 -18.21 13.67
N TYR A 92 10.60 -18.18 12.76
CA TYR A 92 10.11 -19.38 12.09
C TYR A 92 11.21 -20.06 11.26
N ALA A 93 12.00 -19.28 10.51
CA ALA A 93 13.07 -19.80 9.66
C ALA A 93 14.19 -20.50 10.44
N ASN A 94 14.57 -19.98 11.61
CA ASN A 94 15.69 -20.51 12.38
C ASN A 94 15.30 -21.55 13.43
N PHE A 95 14.10 -21.43 14.03
CA PHE A 95 13.70 -22.25 15.18
C PHE A 95 12.51 -23.18 14.89
N CYS A 96 11.91 -23.12 13.69
CA CYS A 96 10.78 -23.95 13.28
C CYS A 96 9.58 -23.90 14.25
N ILE A 97 9.33 -22.74 14.87
CA ILE A 97 8.26 -22.58 15.86
C ILE A 97 6.92 -22.35 15.15
N ALA A 98 5.99 -23.29 15.28
CA ALA A 98 4.66 -23.21 14.65
C ALA A 98 3.86 -21.95 15.05
N TRP A 99 3.96 -21.53 16.31
CA TRP A 99 3.31 -20.30 16.79
C TRP A 99 3.84 -19.03 16.11
N ALA A 100 5.13 -18.99 15.75
CA ALA A 100 5.71 -17.86 15.02
C ALA A 100 5.12 -17.74 13.61
N TYR A 101 4.87 -18.89 12.96
CA TYR A 101 4.20 -18.95 11.66
C TYR A 101 2.75 -18.45 11.72
N VAL A 102 2.00 -18.86 12.75
CA VAL A 102 0.60 -18.41 12.94
C VAL A 102 0.57 -16.90 13.19
N ALA A 103 1.46 -16.40 14.05
CA ALA A 103 1.55 -14.96 14.34
C ALA A 103 1.93 -14.15 13.09
N PHE A 104 2.90 -14.64 12.29
CA PHE A 104 3.25 -14.05 11.00
C PHE A 104 2.04 -13.99 10.05
N SER A 105 1.37 -15.13 9.85
CA SER A 105 0.23 -15.24 8.92
C SER A 105 -0.92 -14.32 9.33
N LEU A 106 -1.24 -14.27 10.63
CA LEU A 106 -2.28 -13.38 11.14
C LEU A 106 -1.95 -11.90 10.92
N ALA A 107 -0.71 -11.52 11.21
CA ALA A 107 -0.25 -10.16 11.02
C ALA A 107 -0.23 -9.77 9.53
N GLU A 108 0.14 -10.68 8.63
CA GLU A 108 0.04 -10.49 7.18
C GLU A 108 -1.40 -10.19 6.74
N TYR A 109 -2.39 -10.98 7.16
CA TYR A 109 -3.79 -10.70 6.83
C TYR A 109 -4.28 -9.34 7.34
N ILE A 110 -3.88 -8.96 8.56
CA ILE A 110 -4.21 -7.64 9.13
C ILE A 110 -3.58 -6.52 8.28
N LEU A 111 -2.32 -6.68 7.88
CA LEU A 111 -1.61 -5.71 7.05
C LEU A 111 -2.23 -5.57 5.66
N VAL A 112 -2.68 -6.66 5.03
CA VAL A 112 -3.46 -6.62 3.77
C VAL A 112 -4.79 -5.88 3.97
N GLY A 113 -5.45 -6.07 5.11
CA GLY A 113 -6.66 -5.32 5.48
C GLY A 113 -6.38 -3.81 5.59
N PHE A 114 -5.29 -3.42 6.27
CA PHE A 114 -4.87 -2.02 6.35
C PHE A 114 -4.47 -1.43 5.00
N ASN A 115 -3.82 -2.21 4.15
CA ASN A 115 -3.51 -1.86 2.77
C ASN A 115 -4.78 -1.50 1.99
N SER A 116 -5.76 -2.39 2.05
CA SER A 116 -7.06 -2.23 1.38
C SER A 116 -7.81 -1.00 1.91
N LEU A 117 -7.84 -0.81 3.24
CA LEU A 117 -8.46 0.34 3.87
C LEU A 117 -7.80 1.66 3.46
N PHE A 118 -6.47 1.69 3.37
CA PHE A 118 -5.73 2.88 2.94
C PHE A 118 -6.10 3.29 1.51
N TYR A 119 -6.10 2.36 0.56
CA TYR A 119 -6.50 2.64 -0.83
C TYR A 119 -7.99 2.95 -0.96
N PHE A 120 -8.85 2.31 -0.17
CA PHE A 120 -10.27 2.68 -0.09
C PHE A 120 -10.44 4.15 0.32
N LEU A 121 -9.72 4.60 1.35
CA LEU A 121 -9.77 6.00 1.79
C LEU A 121 -9.28 6.95 0.69
N LEU A 122 -8.24 6.59 -0.08
CA LEU A 122 -7.78 7.40 -1.21
C LEU A 122 -8.86 7.58 -2.28
N ILE A 123 -9.61 6.52 -2.59
CA ILE A 123 -10.72 6.59 -3.54
C ILE A 123 -11.88 7.40 -2.95
N TYR A 124 -12.18 7.19 -1.67
CA TYR A 124 -13.26 7.90 -0.96
C TYR A 124 -13.01 9.42 -0.87
N GLU A 125 -11.75 9.84 -0.81
CA GLU A 125 -11.35 11.24 -0.79
C GLU A 125 -11.54 11.97 -2.13
N LEU A 126 -11.68 11.25 -3.26
CA LEU A 126 -11.88 11.87 -4.57
C LEU A 126 -13.32 12.39 -4.69
N PRO A 127 -13.55 13.71 -4.66
CA PRO A 127 -14.89 14.26 -4.80
C PRO A 127 -15.34 14.06 -6.25
N ARG A 128 -16.47 13.36 -6.49
CA ARG A 128 -17.15 13.16 -7.79
C ARG A 128 -16.31 13.61 -9.00
N ALA A 129 -15.19 12.92 -9.25
CA ALA A 129 -14.27 13.34 -10.29
C ALA A 129 -14.97 13.08 -11.64
N SER A 130 -15.45 14.13 -12.29
CA SER A 130 -15.88 14.04 -13.68
C SER A 130 -14.62 13.85 -14.51
N LEU A 131 -14.43 12.64 -15.02
CA LEU A 131 -13.34 12.31 -15.92
C LEU A 131 -13.66 12.93 -17.28
N GLU A 132 -13.25 14.19 -17.48
CA GLU A 132 -13.30 14.82 -18.81
C GLU A 132 -12.17 14.26 -19.67
N MET A 133 -12.49 13.24 -20.47
CA MET A 133 -11.63 12.80 -21.56
C MET A 133 -11.78 13.79 -22.72
N HIS A 134 -10.79 14.67 -22.88
CA HIS A 134 -10.70 15.50 -24.07
C HIS A 134 -10.17 14.64 -25.22
N LEU A 135 -11.06 14.17 -26.08
CA LEU A 135 -10.67 13.59 -27.37
C LEU A 135 -10.17 14.74 -28.24
N SER A 136 -8.85 14.82 -28.42
CA SER A 136 -8.29 15.61 -29.51
C SER A 136 -8.71 14.96 -30.83
N ASP A 137 -9.67 15.56 -31.52
CA ASP A 137 -9.98 15.20 -32.90
C ASP A 137 -8.69 15.33 -33.72
N VAL A 138 -8.24 14.20 -34.26
CA VAL A 138 -7.18 14.17 -35.26
C VAL A 138 -7.79 14.80 -36.51
N HIS A 139 -7.38 16.03 -36.81
CA HIS A 139 -7.70 16.67 -38.09
C HIS A 139 -7.21 15.77 -39.24
N TYR A 140 -8.14 15.08 -39.89
CA TYR A 140 -7.91 14.57 -41.23
C TYR A 140 -7.78 15.79 -42.15
N VAL A 141 -6.56 16.07 -42.59
CA VAL A 141 -6.28 16.97 -43.70
C VAL A 141 -6.96 16.36 -44.93
N GLN A 142 -8.02 17.01 -45.41
CA GLN A 142 -8.51 16.76 -46.77
C GLN A 142 -7.52 17.43 -47.72
N ASP A 143 -6.63 16.61 -48.30
CA ASP A 143 -5.86 17.00 -49.47
C ASP A 143 -6.82 17.24 -50.65
N VAL A 144 -6.82 18.47 -51.15
CA VAL A 144 -7.46 18.89 -52.41
C VAL A 144 -6.42 18.83 -53.53
#